data_AF-A0A497IH02-F1
#
_entry.id   AF-A0A497IH02-F1
#
_cell.length_a   1.000
_cell.length_b   1.000
_cell.length_c   1.000
_cell.angle_alpha   90.00
_cell.angle_beta   90.00
_cell.angle_gamma   90.00
#
_symmetry.space_group_name_H-M   'P 1'
#
loop_
_entity.id
_entity.type
_entity.pdbx_description
1 polymer ?
#
loop_
_entity_poly.entity_id
_entity_poly.type
_entity_poly.pdbx_seq_one_letter_code
_entity_poly.pdbx_strand_id
1 'polypeptide(L)'
;MTEEELSEKESKKVGEKWEDKMEKERGEENKEENKKENKWEDKGEKEENKEEVKGIASRGIPSSQALYLPPYNSRELRRFQDEHENLSKSVWTLEEVINFVFPKKYQERYHETALLFLQALIKNIEMNGEMTGDFIADNNLSKATFYNRVLPRMKRIGLIKVERETITAKESKRKYRPMVISLSKTFGNYLTKIADSWL
;
A
#
# COMPACT_ATOMS: atom_id res chain seq x y z
N MET A 1 -51.83 -47.10 -57.42
CA MET A 1 -51.49 -45.91 -56.62
C MET A 1 -52.09 -44.72 -57.33
N THR A 2 -53.13 -44.16 -56.72
CA THR A 2 -53.85 -42.98 -57.22
C THR A 2 -53.03 -41.72 -56.93
N GLU A 3 -53.22 -40.65 -57.71
CA GLU A 3 -52.48 -39.39 -57.55
C GLU A 3 -52.62 -38.76 -56.14
N GLU A 4 -53.71 -39.07 -55.43
CA GLU A 4 -53.91 -38.68 -54.03
C GLU A 4 -52.91 -39.33 -53.05
N GLU A 5 -52.52 -40.59 -53.26
CA GLU A 5 -51.58 -41.30 -52.35
C GLU A 5 -50.13 -40.79 -52.48
N LEU A 6 -49.79 -40.16 -53.61
CA LEU A 6 -48.48 -39.55 -53.84
C LEU A 6 -48.38 -38.17 -53.17
N SER A 7 -49.45 -37.37 -53.23
CA SER A 7 -49.55 -36.05 -52.58
C SER A 7 -49.45 -36.13 -51.04
N GLU A 8 -50.10 -37.13 -50.44
CA GLU A 8 -50.07 -37.32 -48.98
C GLU A 8 -48.70 -37.77 -48.46
N LYS A 9 -47.97 -38.58 -49.26
CA LYS A 9 -46.60 -39.02 -48.92
C LYS A 9 -45.58 -37.90 -49.04
N GLU A 10 -45.73 -37.00 -50.02
CA GLU A 10 -44.86 -35.82 -50.13
C GLU A 10 -45.10 -34.84 -48.99
N SER A 11 -46.35 -34.61 -48.60
CA SER A 11 -46.69 -33.70 -47.49
C SER A 11 -46.17 -34.18 -46.14
N LYS A 12 -46.23 -35.50 -45.84
CA LYS A 12 -45.65 -36.08 -44.62
C LYS A 12 -44.12 -35.99 -44.59
N LYS A 13 -43.47 -36.23 -45.73
CA LYS A 13 -42.00 -36.17 -45.85
C LYS A 13 -41.46 -34.75 -45.73
N VAL A 14 -42.24 -33.74 -46.12
CA VAL A 14 -41.91 -32.34 -45.87
C VAL A 14 -42.07 -32.02 -44.38
N GLY A 15 -43.16 -32.43 -43.73
CA GLY A 15 -43.39 -32.23 -42.29
C GLY A 15 -42.26 -32.74 -41.40
N GLU A 16 -41.85 -34.00 -41.57
CA GLU A 16 -40.75 -34.61 -40.78
C GLU A 16 -39.41 -33.87 -40.97
N LYS A 17 -39.15 -33.35 -42.17
CA LYS A 17 -37.93 -32.58 -42.45
C LYS A 17 -37.90 -31.20 -41.79
N TRP A 18 -39.07 -30.61 -41.52
CA TRP A 18 -39.16 -29.33 -40.81
C TRP A 18 -39.02 -29.50 -39.29
N GLU A 19 -39.57 -30.57 -38.73
CA GLU A 19 -39.42 -30.89 -37.30
C GLU A 19 -37.97 -31.21 -36.92
N ASP A 20 -37.28 -32.04 -37.72
CA ASP A 20 -35.86 -32.34 -37.52
C ASP A 20 -34.96 -31.10 -37.60
N LYS A 21 -35.34 -30.11 -38.42
CA LYS A 21 -34.59 -28.86 -38.56
C LYS A 21 -34.79 -27.94 -37.34
N MET A 22 -36.02 -27.85 -36.83
CA MET A 22 -36.36 -27.04 -35.65
C MET A 22 -35.75 -27.60 -34.35
N GLU A 23 -35.70 -28.93 -34.18
CA GLU A 23 -35.04 -29.53 -33.01
C GLU A 23 -33.52 -29.29 -33.02
N LYS A 24 -32.91 -29.27 -34.20
CA LYS A 24 -31.48 -28.99 -34.35
C LYS A 24 -31.12 -27.54 -34.01
N GLU A 25 -31.95 -26.59 -34.45
CA GLU A 25 -31.76 -25.16 -34.15
C GLU A 25 -31.94 -24.86 -32.64
N ARG A 26 -32.92 -25.48 -31.97
CA ARG A 26 -33.08 -25.36 -30.50
C ARG A 26 -31.92 -25.99 -29.70
N GLY A 27 -31.30 -27.05 -30.22
CA GLY A 27 -30.14 -27.68 -29.60
C GLY A 27 -28.86 -26.86 -29.69
N GLU A 28 -28.75 -25.99 -30.70
CA GLU A 28 -27.59 -25.12 -30.92
C GLU A 28 -27.67 -23.83 -30.08
N GLU A 29 -28.86 -23.21 -29.95
CA GLU A 29 -29.07 -22.04 -29.08
C GLU A 29 -28.77 -22.37 -27.60
N ASN A 30 -29.25 -23.51 -27.09
CA ASN A 30 -28.97 -23.95 -25.72
C ASN A 30 -27.50 -24.28 -25.45
N LYS A 31 -26.72 -24.64 -26.49
CA LYS A 31 -25.26 -24.85 -26.35
C LYS A 31 -24.50 -23.54 -26.33
N GLU A 32 -25.00 -22.49 -26.98
CA GLU A 32 -24.33 -21.20 -27.05
C GLU A 32 -24.57 -20.34 -25.80
N GLU A 33 -25.75 -20.46 -25.17
CA GLU A 33 -26.05 -19.84 -23.86
C GLU A 33 -25.23 -20.48 -22.73
N ASN A 34 -25.18 -21.82 -22.65
CA ASN A 34 -24.35 -22.53 -21.65
C ASN A 34 -22.84 -22.24 -21.79
N LYS A 35 -22.37 -21.93 -23.01
CA LYS A 35 -20.96 -21.58 -23.25
C LYS A 35 -20.65 -20.12 -22.90
N LYS A 36 -21.66 -19.25 -22.85
CA LYS A 36 -21.52 -17.86 -22.38
C LYS A 36 -21.56 -17.79 -20.86
N GLU A 37 -22.43 -18.53 -20.18
CA GLU A 37 -22.49 -18.52 -18.70
C GLU A 37 -21.21 -19.11 -18.08
N ASN A 38 -20.68 -20.23 -18.59
CA ASN A 38 -19.41 -20.79 -18.11
C ASN A 38 -18.17 -19.92 -18.39
N LYS A 39 -18.27 -18.89 -19.24
CA LYS A 39 -17.14 -17.98 -19.53
C LYS A 39 -17.09 -16.77 -18.58
N TRP A 40 -18.17 -16.51 -17.84
CA TRP A 40 -18.25 -15.40 -16.88
C TRP A 40 -17.90 -15.83 -15.45
N GLU A 41 -18.13 -17.09 -15.08
CA GLU A 41 -17.82 -17.59 -13.74
C GLU A 41 -16.34 -17.97 -13.53
N ASP A 42 -15.61 -18.36 -14.59
CA ASP A 42 -14.18 -18.74 -14.48
C ASP A 42 -13.19 -17.57 -14.62
N LYS A 43 -13.69 -16.32 -14.62
CA LYS A 43 -12.86 -15.10 -14.59
C LYS A 43 -12.76 -14.42 -13.21
N GLY A 44 -13.46 -14.94 -12.21
CA GLY A 44 -13.58 -14.31 -10.89
C GLY A 44 -12.59 -14.78 -9.83
N GLU A 45 -11.96 -15.95 -9.94
CA GLU A 45 -11.32 -16.60 -8.78
C GLU A 45 -9.88 -17.11 -8.99
N LYS A 46 -9.15 -16.65 -10.02
CA LYS A 46 -7.73 -17.03 -10.25
C LYS A 46 -6.77 -15.88 -10.54
N GLU A 47 -7.01 -14.70 -9.96
CA GLU A 47 -6.02 -13.61 -9.94
C GLU A 47 -5.49 -13.28 -8.53
N GLU A 48 -5.63 -14.20 -7.57
CA GLU A 48 -4.85 -14.15 -6.33
C GLU A 48 -3.65 -15.10 -6.41
N ASN A 49 -2.46 -14.58 -6.12
CA ASN A 49 -1.15 -15.24 -6.13
C ASN A 49 -0.45 -15.41 -7.49
N LYS A 50 0.08 -14.29 -7.99
CA LYS A 50 1.54 -14.09 -8.21
C LYS A 50 1.77 -12.66 -8.71
N GLU A 51 1.55 -11.67 -7.84
CA GLU A 51 2.33 -10.43 -7.99
C GLU A 51 3.78 -10.81 -7.66
N GLU A 52 4.53 -11.19 -8.69
CA GLU A 52 5.98 -11.11 -8.65
C GLU A 52 6.31 -9.74 -8.05
N VAL A 53 7.05 -9.73 -6.94
CA VAL A 53 7.56 -8.52 -6.31
C VAL A 53 8.56 -7.91 -7.30
N LYS A 54 8.06 -7.28 -8.36
CA LYS A 54 8.82 -6.37 -9.20
C LYS A 54 9.28 -5.31 -8.24
N GLY A 55 10.58 -5.31 -7.92
CA GLY A 55 11.19 -4.33 -7.02
C GLY A 55 10.75 -2.95 -7.47
N ILE A 56 9.80 -2.36 -6.75
CA ILE A 56 9.26 -1.05 -7.11
C ILE A 56 10.46 -0.11 -7.01
N ALA A 57 10.79 0.53 -8.13
CA ALA A 57 11.91 1.46 -8.17
C ALA A 57 11.72 2.50 -7.06
N SER A 58 12.75 2.75 -6.26
CA SER A 58 12.70 3.63 -5.07
C SER A 58 12.42 5.12 -5.39
N ARG A 59 11.95 5.43 -6.60
CA ARG A 59 11.75 6.78 -7.16
C ARG A 59 10.55 7.51 -6.57
N GLY A 60 9.72 6.84 -5.78
CA GLY A 60 8.61 7.46 -5.06
C GLY A 60 7.49 6.47 -4.81
N ILE A 61 6.50 6.90 -4.03
CA ILE A 61 5.24 6.18 -3.89
C ILE A 61 4.33 6.69 -5.02
N PRO A 62 3.77 5.82 -5.87
CA PRO A 62 2.78 6.20 -6.87
C PRO A 62 1.66 7.05 -6.26
N SER A 63 1.12 8.03 -6.99
CA SER A 63 0.06 8.90 -6.47
C SER A 63 -1.22 8.14 -6.08
N SER A 64 -1.55 7.06 -6.79
CA SER A 64 -2.63 6.13 -6.43
C SER A 64 -2.44 5.43 -5.09
N GLN A 65 -1.23 5.51 -4.53
CA GLN A 65 -0.82 4.91 -3.26
C GLN A 65 -0.34 5.98 -2.26
N ALA A 66 -0.51 7.27 -2.59
CA ALA A 66 -0.16 8.38 -1.70
C ALA A 66 -1.24 8.50 -0.61
N LEU A 67 -0.78 8.62 0.66
CA LEU A 67 -1.47 8.12 1.86
C LEU A 67 -1.58 6.59 1.87
N TYR A 68 -0.60 5.95 2.51
CA TYR A 68 -0.74 4.55 2.91
C TYR A 68 -1.71 4.49 4.09
N LEU A 69 -3.00 4.62 3.79
CA LEU A 69 -4.07 4.19 4.66
C LEU A 69 -4.48 2.81 4.14
N PRO A 70 -4.28 1.74 4.91
CA PRO A 70 -4.72 0.41 4.49
C PRO A 70 -6.22 0.45 4.15
N PRO A 71 -6.71 -0.37 3.21
CA PRO A 71 -8.14 -0.46 2.94
C PRO A 71 -8.89 -0.87 4.20
N TYR A 72 -10.11 -0.35 4.42
CA TYR A 72 -10.94 -0.57 5.63
C TYR A 72 -10.97 -2.05 6.09
N ASN A 73 -11.03 -3.00 5.15
CA ASN A 73 -11.09 -4.44 5.43
C ASN A 73 -9.74 -5.12 5.70
N SER A 74 -8.64 -4.37 5.66
CA SER A 74 -7.28 -4.92 5.81
C SER A 74 -7.07 -5.52 7.21
N ARG A 75 -6.23 -6.55 7.27
CA ARG A 75 -5.84 -7.19 8.53
C ARG A 75 -5.11 -6.22 9.47
N GLU A 76 -4.47 -5.19 8.90
CA GLU A 76 -3.79 -4.13 9.65
C GLU A 76 -4.81 -3.26 10.40
N LEU A 77 -5.93 -2.89 9.77
CA LEU A 77 -6.96 -2.06 10.40
C LEU A 77 -7.85 -2.79 11.40
N ARG A 78 -8.15 -4.08 11.18
CA ARG A 78 -8.92 -4.89 12.14
C ARG A 78 -8.25 -5.01 13.50
N ARG A 79 -6.96 -4.71 13.63
CA ARG A 79 -6.27 -4.65 14.92
C ARG A 79 -6.62 -3.41 15.74
N PHE A 80 -7.19 -2.38 15.13
CA PHE A 80 -7.55 -1.13 15.80
C PHE A 80 -9.01 -1.10 16.29
N GLN A 81 -9.83 -2.07 15.88
CA GLN A 81 -11.25 -2.17 16.24
C GLN A 81 -11.51 -3.47 17.01
N ASP A 82 -12.37 -3.40 18.02
CA ASP A 82 -12.95 -4.60 18.65
C ASP A 82 -14.11 -5.15 17.80
N GLU A 83 -14.61 -6.36 18.08
CA GLU A 83 -15.75 -6.97 17.34
C GLU A 83 -17.04 -6.11 17.34
N HIS A 84 -17.10 -5.09 18.19
CA HIS A 84 -18.20 -4.15 18.33
C HIS A 84 -17.88 -2.72 17.84
N GLU A 85 -16.84 -2.54 17.01
CA GLU A 85 -16.40 -1.23 16.48
C GLU A 85 -16.00 -0.20 17.55
N ASN A 86 -15.83 -0.63 18.80
CA ASN A 86 -15.34 0.23 19.87
C ASN A 86 -13.89 0.62 19.59
N LEU A 87 -13.59 1.90 19.78
CA LEU A 87 -12.25 2.45 19.62
C LEU A 87 -11.34 1.80 20.67
N SER A 88 -10.55 0.81 20.27
CA SER A 88 -9.47 0.35 21.13
C SER A 88 -8.51 1.53 21.30
N LYS A 89 -8.03 1.77 22.53
CA LYS A 89 -6.96 2.76 22.80
C LYS A 89 -5.63 2.23 22.24
N SER A 90 -5.60 1.89 20.96
CA SER A 90 -4.44 1.28 20.33
C SER A 90 -3.39 2.36 20.17
N VAL A 91 -2.38 2.28 21.04
CA VAL A 91 -1.20 3.12 20.95
C VAL A 91 -0.40 2.61 19.75
N TRP A 92 -0.30 3.45 18.72
CA TRP A 92 0.48 3.11 17.54
C TRP A 92 1.92 2.81 17.93
N THR A 93 2.44 1.69 17.44
CA THR A 93 3.84 1.34 17.62
C THR A 93 4.72 2.25 16.76
N LEU A 94 5.98 2.42 17.17
CA LEU A 94 6.94 3.22 16.41
C LEU A 94 7.12 2.70 14.97
N GLU A 95 7.05 1.38 14.78
CA GLU A 95 7.15 0.75 13.47
C GLU A 95 5.99 1.15 12.55
N GLU A 96 4.76 1.17 13.07
CA GLU A 96 3.57 1.60 12.32
C GLU A 96 3.64 3.06 11.91
N VAL A 97 4.06 3.94 12.82
CA VAL A 97 4.27 5.38 12.54
C VAL A 97 5.30 5.56 11.43
N ILE A 98 6.40 4.81 11.47
CA ILE A 98 7.45 4.90 10.45
C ILE A 98 6.99 4.27 9.13
N ASN A 99 6.18 3.22 9.16
CA ASN A 99 5.63 2.62 7.95
C ASN A 99 4.75 3.62 7.17
N PHE A 100 4.05 4.53 7.86
CA PHE A 100 3.30 5.60 7.21
C PHE A 100 4.21 6.58 6.44
N VAL A 101 5.40 6.85 6.98
CA VAL A 101 6.35 7.81 6.40
C VAL A 101 7.24 7.15 5.34
N PHE A 102 7.74 5.96 5.64
CA PHE A 102 8.61 5.13 4.83
C PHE A 102 7.98 3.75 4.75
N PRO A 103 7.08 3.51 3.78
CA PRO A 103 6.42 2.22 3.69
C PRO A 103 7.43 1.13 3.37
N LYS A 104 7.46 0.08 4.19
CA LYS A 104 8.41 -1.02 4.07
C LYS A 104 8.33 -1.69 2.69
N LYS A 105 7.12 -1.77 2.13
CA LYS A 105 6.85 -2.31 0.77
C LYS A 105 7.64 -1.60 -0.34
N TYR A 106 7.86 -0.28 -0.23
CA TYR A 106 8.50 0.51 -1.28
C TYR A 106 9.93 0.91 -0.94
N GLN A 107 10.23 1.05 0.35
CA GLN A 107 11.42 1.74 0.84
C GLN A 107 12.00 1.06 2.09
N GLU A 108 12.18 -0.26 2.03
CA GLU A 108 12.66 -1.08 3.15
C GLU A 108 13.91 -0.51 3.83
N ARG A 109 14.98 -0.23 3.07
CA ARG A 109 16.21 0.33 3.68
C ARG A 109 16.01 1.68 4.35
N TYR A 110 15.12 2.53 3.83
CA TYR A 110 14.84 3.83 4.44
C TYR A 110 14.00 3.67 5.70
N HIS A 111 13.05 2.72 5.68
CA HIS A 111 12.25 2.33 6.83
C HIS A 111 13.13 1.85 7.98
N GLU A 112 14.01 0.88 7.73
CA GLU A 112 14.94 0.34 8.74
C GLU A 112 15.86 1.42 9.31
N THR A 113 16.45 2.25 8.43
CA THR A 113 17.31 3.37 8.83
C THR A 113 16.57 4.36 9.73
N ALA A 114 15.32 4.72 9.38
CA ALA A 114 14.50 5.63 10.17
C ALA A 114 14.12 5.04 11.53
N LEU A 115 13.82 3.73 11.56
CA LEU A 115 13.43 3.00 12.77
C LEU A 115 14.57 2.91 13.77
N LEU A 116 15.76 2.48 13.33
CA LEU A 116 16.95 2.45 14.19
C LEU A 116 17.31 3.84 14.71
N PHE A 117 17.23 4.85 13.84
CA PHE A 117 17.56 6.22 14.24
C PHE A 117 16.57 6.77 15.28
N LEU A 118 15.27 6.58 15.09
CA LEU A 118 14.26 7.04 16.06
C LEU A 118 14.39 6.31 17.39
N GLN A 119 14.69 5.01 17.38
CA GLN A 119 14.97 4.26 18.62
C GLN A 119 16.18 4.83 19.36
N ALA A 120 17.27 5.15 18.64
CA ALA A 120 18.44 5.78 19.24
C ALA A 120 18.12 7.18 19.78
N LEU A 121 17.34 7.98 19.04
CA LEU A 121 16.95 9.33 19.44
C LEU A 121 16.01 9.33 20.65
N ILE A 122 15.10 8.37 20.77
CA ILE A 122 14.24 8.21 21.95
C ILE A 122 15.09 7.89 23.19
N LYS A 123 16.13 7.07 23.05
CA LYS A 123 17.04 6.72 24.16
C LYS A 123 17.89 7.91 24.61
N ASN A 124 18.42 8.68 23.65
CA ASN A 124 19.36 9.77 23.94
C ASN A 124 18.69 11.13 24.13
N ILE A 125 17.38 11.24 23.83
CA ILE A 125 16.55 12.47 23.82
C ILE A 125 16.97 13.47 22.72
N GLU A 126 18.26 13.75 22.63
CA GLU A 126 18.88 14.63 21.63
C GLU A 126 20.17 13.98 21.09
N MET A 127 20.51 14.30 19.84
CA MET A 127 21.73 13.82 19.18
C MET A 127 22.44 14.95 18.45
N ASN A 128 23.72 15.10 18.74
CA ASN A 128 24.59 16.05 18.04
C ASN A 128 25.10 15.48 16.73
N GLY A 129 25.70 16.33 15.89
CA GLY A 129 26.32 15.92 14.62
C GLY A 129 27.36 14.80 14.77
N GLU A 130 28.16 14.83 15.83
CA GLU A 130 29.17 13.80 16.14
C GLU A 130 28.51 12.47 16.51
N MET A 131 27.62 12.47 17.52
CA MET A 131 26.85 11.29 17.92
C MET A 131 26.05 10.68 16.76
N THR A 132 25.53 11.52 15.86
CA THR A 132 24.84 11.06 14.64
C THR A 132 25.82 10.39 13.68
N GLY A 133 27.03 10.93 13.54
CA GLY A 133 28.09 10.33 12.73
C GLY A 133 28.52 8.96 13.26
N ASP A 134 28.68 8.85 14.58
CA ASP A 134 29.03 7.60 15.27
C ASP A 134 27.92 6.56 15.10
N PHE A 135 26.66 6.95 15.34
CA PHE A 135 25.50 6.09 15.11
C PHE A 135 25.44 5.53 13.68
N ILE A 136 25.72 6.36 12.67
CA ILE A 136 25.74 5.93 11.27
C ILE A 136 26.86 4.91 11.04
N ALA A 137 28.03 5.11 11.64
CA ALA A 137 29.17 4.21 11.53
C ALA A 137 28.89 2.87 12.23
N ASP A 138 28.41 2.91 13.47
CA ASP A 138 28.13 1.73 14.30
C ASP A 138 27.08 0.80 13.67
N ASN A 139 26.08 1.37 12.98
CA ASN A 139 25.01 0.62 12.34
C ASN A 139 25.28 0.32 10.85
N ASN A 140 26.49 0.60 10.35
CA ASN A 140 26.88 0.41 8.93
C ASN A 140 25.90 1.06 7.93
N LEU A 141 25.41 2.26 8.26
CA LEU A 141 24.45 2.99 7.44
C LEU A 141 25.14 3.89 6.41
N SER A 142 24.53 4.07 5.25
CA SER A 142 25.03 5.01 4.25
C SER A 142 24.78 6.46 4.68
N LYS A 143 25.86 7.22 4.88
CA LYS A 143 25.80 8.68 5.16
C LYS A 143 24.95 9.41 4.13
N ALA A 144 25.10 9.08 2.84
CA ALA A 144 24.33 9.70 1.77
C ALA A 144 22.84 9.40 1.90
N THR A 145 22.47 8.16 2.19
CA THR A 145 21.07 7.77 2.39
C THR A 145 20.46 8.51 3.58
N PHE A 146 21.17 8.53 4.71
CA PHE A 146 20.67 9.16 5.92
C PHE A 146 20.50 10.67 5.75
N TYR A 147 21.56 11.40 5.38
CA TYR A 147 21.52 12.86 5.32
C TYR A 147 20.72 13.41 4.14
N ASN A 148 20.66 12.70 3.00
CA ASN A 148 19.98 13.22 1.81
C ASN A 148 18.52 12.75 1.68
N ARG A 149 18.17 11.60 2.27
CA ARG A 149 16.83 11.00 2.09
C ARG A 149 16.05 10.92 3.40
N VAL A 150 16.59 10.24 4.40
CA VAL A 150 15.85 9.91 5.63
C VAL A 150 15.67 11.15 6.51
N LEU A 151 16.77 11.80 6.90
CA LEU A 151 16.76 12.95 7.80
C LEU A 151 15.92 14.12 7.25
N PRO A 152 16.04 14.55 5.98
CA PRO A 152 15.23 15.64 5.45
C PRO A 152 13.74 15.31 5.41
N ARG A 153 13.36 14.05 5.17
CA ARG A 153 11.95 13.64 5.13
C ARG A 153 11.34 13.62 6.53
N MET A 154 12.06 13.08 7.52
CA MET A 154 11.63 13.12 8.93
C MET A 154 11.50 14.56 9.45
N LYS A 155 12.39 15.46 9.03
CA LYS A 155 12.28 16.89 9.33
C LYS A 155 11.04 17.51 8.66
N ARG A 156 10.79 17.21 7.38
CA ARG A 156 9.72 17.83 6.60
C ARG A 156 8.33 17.51 7.13
N ILE A 157 8.09 16.27 7.52
CA ILE A 157 6.84 15.84 8.14
C ILE A 157 6.71 16.31 9.60
N GLY A 158 7.79 16.88 10.15
CA GLY A 158 7.80 17.44 11.50
C GLY A 158 8.07 16.43 12.59
N LEU A 159 8.44 15.17 12.28
CA LEU A 159 8.74 14.12 13.27
C LEU A 159 9.96 14.47 14.15
N ILE A 160 10.96 15.12 13.57
CA ILE A 160 12.15 15.58 14.27
C ILE A 160 12.36 17.08 14.09
N LYS A 161 12.98 17.69 15.09
CA LYS A 161 13.46 19.06 15.06
C LYS A 161 14.98 19.03 14.81
N VAL A 162 15.45 19.85 13.89
CA VAL A 162 16.88 19.99 13.59
C VAL A 162 17.28 21.44 13.74
N GLU A 163 18.08 21.72 14.75
CA GLU A 163 18.56 23.05 15.10
C GLU A 163 20.05 23.19 14.80
N ARG A 164 20.47 24.43 14.57
CA ARG A 164 21.87 24.77 14.38
C ARG A 164 22.19 25.90 15.32
N GLU A 165 22.97 25.62 16.34
CA GLU A 165 23.42 26.64 17.27
C GLU A 165 24.53 27.46 16.61
N THR A 166 24.58 28.76 16.85
CA THR A 166 25.71 29.60 16.42
C THR A 166 26.61 29.83 17.61
N ILE A 167 27.61 28.97 17.76
CA ILE A 167 28.65 29.18 18.77
C ILE A 167 29.70 30.08 18.14
N THR A 168 29.82 31.30 18.66
CA THR A 168 30.90 32.21 18.27
C THR A 168 32.07 31.91 19.21
N ALA A 169 33.01 31.09 18.76
CA ALA A 169 34.22 30.84 19.53
C ALA A 169 34.96 32.17 19.71
N LYS A 170 35.09 32.65 20.95
CA LYS A 170 35.72 33.94 21.26
C LYS A 170 37.19 34.00 20.81
N GLU A 171 37.86 32.85 20.75
CA GLU A 171 39.28 32.72 20.41
C GLU A 171 39.54 32.48 18.91
N SER A 172 38.63 31.80 18.23
CA SER A 172 38.75 31.45 16.81
C SER A 172 37.58 32.09 16.08
N LYS A 173 37.82 33.19 15.36
CA LYS A 173 36.82 33.92 14.55
C LYS A 173 36.08 33.07 13.49
N ARG A 174 36.24 31.75 13.48
CA ARG A 174 35.48 30.81 12.62
C ARG A 174 34.10 30.55 13.24
N LYS A 175 33.07 30.80 12.43
CA LYS A 175 31.68 30.49 12.76
C LYS A 175 31.48 28.97 12.68
N TYR A 176 31.37 28.30 13.82
CA TYR A 176 30.98 26.90 13.90
C TYR A 176 29.47 26.80 14.17
N ARG A 177 28.80 25.88 13.48
CA ARG A 177 27.34 25.69 13.59
C ARG A 177 27.02 24.22 13.83
N PRO A 178 27.16 23.71 15.07
CA PRO A 178 26.83 22.33 15.36
C PRO A 178 25.35 22.08 15.10
N MET A 179 25.05 20.89 14.59
CA MET A 179 23.69 20.42 14.38
C MET A 179 23.24 19.63 15.61
N VAL A 180 22.07 19.97 16.13
CA VAL A 180 21.39 19.25 17.20
C VAL A 180 20.07 18.73 16.65
N ILE A 181 19.81 17.44 16.83
CA ILE A 181 18.58 16.76 16.40
C ILE A 181 17.83 16.31 17.65
N SER A 182 16.54 16.62 17.74
CA SER A 182 15.67 16.21 18.84
C SER A 182 14.29 15.78 18.33
N LEU A 183 13.54 15.06 19.16
CA LEU A 183 12.17 14.69 18.84
C LEU A 183 11.26 15.92 18.84
N SER A 184 10.39 16.00 17.85
CA SER A 184 9.47 17.11 17.74
C SER A 184 8.20 16.87 18.53
N LYS A 185 7.88 17.78 19.45
CA LYS A 185 6.58 17.79 20.17
C LYS A 185 5.42 18.22 19.26
N THR A 186 5.70 18.93 18.16
CA THR A 186 4.64 19.47 17.30
C THR A 186 3.96 18.39 16.46
N PHE A 187 4.68 17.32 16.10
CA PHE A 187 4.14 16.23 15.32
C PHE A 187 2.98 15.52 16.01
N GLY A 188 3.20 15.09 17.26
CA GLY A 188 2.16 14.45 18.08
C GLY A 188 0.94 15.36 18.24
N ASN A 189 1.17 16.63 18.58
CA ASN A 189 0.08 17.62 18.70
C ASN A 189 -0.73 17.79 17.41
N TYR A 190 -0.08 17.68 16.24
CA TYR A 190 -0.76 17.80 14.94
C TYR A 190 -1.67 16.59 14.69
N LEU A 191 -1.17 15.37 14.94
CA LEU A 191 -1.95 14.14 14.79
C LEU A 191 -3.12 14.08 15.77
N THR A 192 -2.91 14.46 17.04
CA THR A 192 -3.99 14.54 18.03
C THR A 192 -5.07 15.52 17.59
N LYS A 193 -4.71 16.71 17.09
CA LYS A 193 -5.69 17.67 16.56
C LYS A 193 -6.47 17.16 15.35
N ILE A 194 -5.82 16.41 14.46
CA ILE A 194 -6.51 15.76 13.33
C ILE A 194 -7.51 14.74 13.87
N ALA A 195 -7.07 13.86 14.78
CA ALA A 195 -7.93 12.85 15.39
C ALA A 195 -9.14 13.46 16.11
N ASP A 196 -8.91 14.49 16.94
CA ASP A 196 -9.93 15.18 17.72
C ASP A 196 -10.94 15.93 16.83
N SER A 197 -10.56 16.31 15.61
CA SER A 197 -11.45 17.04 14.70
C SER A 197 -12.52 16.16 14.02
N TRP A 198 -12.40 14.84 14.11
CA TRP A 198 -13.31 13.88 13.45
C TRP A 198 -14.28 13.22 14.44
N LEU A 199 -14.15 13.51 15.74
CA LEU A 199 -14.99 13.04 16.85
C LEU A 199 -15.84 14.19 17.39
#